data_AF-A0A933PAP2-F1
#
_entry.id   AF-A0A933PAP2-F1
#
_cell.length_a   1.000
_cell.length_b   1.000
_cell.length_c   1.000
_cell.angle_alpha   90.00
_cell.angle_beta   90.00
_cell.angle_gamma   90.00
#
_symmetry.space_group_name_H-M   'P 1'
#
loop_
_entity.id
_entity.type
_entity.pdbx_description
1 polymer ?
#
loop_
_entity_poly.entity_id
_entity_poly.type
_entity_poly.pdbx_seq_one_letter_code
_entity_poly.pdbx_strand_id
1 'polypeptide(L)'
;CDVNGCSPDRSDGNFVLDNRIGPTTAESVDVKGNGWLVTGNRGTRSPMDGFQTHVVADGWGRDNVFRGNVADLAGGSGVGYYLHKDVPNTVACSNKVTGAAGGLSNRPCT
;
A
#
# COMPACT_ATOMS: atom_id res chain seq x y z
N CYS A 1 -27.86 5.90 -5.04
CA CYS A 1 -26.80 6.28 -6.01
C CYS A 1 -26.31 7.70 -5.70
N ASP A 2 -26.12 8.05 -4.42
CA ASP A 2 -26.36 9.45 -4.03
C ASP A 2 -25.07 10.29 -4.01
N VAL A 3 -23.92 9.65 -4.22
CA VAL A 3 -22.58 10.26 -4.09
C VAL A 3 -21.89 10.47 -5.44
N ASN A 4 -22.05 9.52 -6.38
CA ASN A 4 -21.36 9.58 -7.69
C ASN A 4 -22.16 8.88 -8.81
N GLY A 5 -23.49 8.89 -8.72
CA GLY A 5 -24.34 8.33 -9.78
C GLY A 5 -24.17 6.82 -9.95
N CYS A 6 -23.89 6.09 -8.87
CA CYS A 6 -23.60 4.66 -8.88
C CYS A 6 -22.34 4.27 -9.69
N SER A 7 -21.49 5.24 -10.02
CA SER A 7 -20.18 4.96 -10.57
C SER A 7 -19.24 4.48 -9.47
N PRO A 8 -18.14 3.80 -9.81
CA PRO A 8 -17.05 3.61 -8.86
C PRO A 8 -16.47 4.95 -8.37
N ASP A 9 -16.05 5.02 -7.11
CA ASP A 9 -15.46 6.23 -6.53
C ASP A 9 -14.01 6.42 -7.00
N ARG A 10 -13.79 7.40 -7.88
CA ARG A 10 -12.49 7.66 -8.49
C ARG A 10 -11.64 8.61 -7.65
N SER A 11 -11.39 8.20 -6.41
CA SER A 11 -10.47 8.85 -5.48
C SER A 11 -9.00 8.61 -5.91
N ASP A 12 -8.63 9.06 -7.10
CA ASP A 12 -7.28 8.97 -7.67
C ASP A 12 -6.40 10.15 -7.21
N GLY A 13 -5.07 9.98 -7.22
CA GLY A 13 -4.13 11.09 -6.98
C GLY A 13 -4.02 11.55 -5.54
N ASN A 14 -4.46 10.75 -4.57
CA ASN A 14 -4.38 11.13 -3.16
C ASN A 14 -2.95 11.02 -2.61
N PHE A 15 -2.68 11.81 -1.58
CA PHE A 15 -1.41 11.86 -0.87
C PHE A 15 -1.58 11.34 0.56
N VAL A 16 -0.74 10.38 0.95
CA VAL A 16 -0.63 9.91 2.34
C VAL A 16 0.79 10.19 2.79
N LEU A 17 0.97 11.23 3.61
CA LEU A 17 2.29 11.83 3.88
C LEU A 17 2.60 11.83 5.37
N ASP A 18 3.76 11.29 5.75
CA ASP A 18 4.41 11.50 7.05
C ASP A 18 3.56 11.10 8.28
N ASN A 19 2.72 10.07 8.13
CA ASN A 19 1.85 9.58 9.20
C ASN A 19 2.48 8.44 10.00
N ARG A 20 2.01 8.26 11.24
CA ARG A 20 2.13 7.00 11.98
C ARG A 20 0.78 6.28 11.97
N ILE A 21 0.73 5.08 11.42
CA ILE A 21 -0.50 4.29 11.23
C ILE A 21 -0.38 2.98 12.01
N GLY A 22 -1.38 2.69 12.85
CA GLY A 22 -1.48 1.47 13.63
C GLY A 22 -1.44 1.68 15.15
N PRO A 23 -1.49 0.59 15.96
CA PRO A 23 -1.51 -0.82 15.56
C PRO A 23 -2.73 -1.19 14.70
N THR A 24 -2.52 -1.94 13.61
CA THR A 24 -3.63 -2.50 12.81
C THR A 24 -3.77 -4.00 13.09
N THR A 25 -4.81 -4.63 12.56
CA THR A 25 -4.93 -6.11 12.54
C THR A 25 -4.75 -6.67 11.13
N ALA A 26 -4.83 -5.80 10.13
CA ALA A 26 -4.57 -6.06 8.72
C ALA A 26 -3.45 -5.10 8.25
N GLU A 27 -3.59 -4.47 7.10
CA GLU A 27 -2.63 -3.55 6.51
C GLU A 27 -2.75 -2.12 7.06
N SER A 28 -1.69 -1.33 6.91
CA SER A 28 -1.72 0.10 7.27
C SER A 28 -2.45 0.95 6.23
N VAL A 29 -2.27 0.66 4.94
CA VAL A 29 -2.94 1.35 3.82
C VAL A 29 -3.19 0.33 2.72
N ASP A 30 -4.40 0.33 2.16
CA ASP A 30 -4.80 -0.45 0.98
C ASP A 30 -5.28 0.51 -0.13
N VAL A 31 -4.44 0.71 -1.15
CA VAL A 31 -4.69 1.63 -2.26
C VAL A 31 -5.47 0.94 -3.37
N LYS A 32 -6.72 1.37 -3.57
CA LYS A 32 -7.60 0.86 -4.63
C LYS A 32 -7.64 1.76 -5.87
N GLY A 33 -7.41 3.07 -5.68
CA GLY A 33 -7.35 4.05 -6.76
C GLY A 33 -6.01 4.07 -7.49
N ASN A 34 -5.81 5.12 -8.29
CA ASN A 34 -4.66 5.28 -9.16
C ASN A 34 -3.85 6.53 -8.87
N GLY A 35 -2.54 6.49 -9.15
CA GLY A 35 -1.70 7.68 -9.08
C GLY A 35 -1.45 8.23 -7.67
N TRP A 36 -1.64 7.42 -6.62
CA TRP A 36 -1.43 7.87 -5.25
C TRP A 36 0.06 7.99 -4.94
N LEU A 37 0.40 8.96 -4.09
CA LEU A 37 1.72 9.04 -3.45
C LEU A 37 1.59 8.73 -1.96
N VAL A 38 2.18 7.61 -1.56
CA VAL A 38 2.30 7.18 -0.17
C VAL A 38 3.76 7.31 0.24
N THR A 39 4.10 8.33 1.03
CA THR A 39 5.50 8.61 1.37
C THR A 39 5.72 9.02 2.82
N GLY A 40 6.86 8.62 3.38
CA GLY A 40 7.30 9.02 4.72
C GLY A 40 6.49 8.42 5.88
N ASN A 41 5.57 7.50 5.61
CA ASN A 41 4.70 6.94 6.65
C ASN A 41 5.37 5.79 7.40
N ARG A 42 4.95 5.58 8.65
CA ARG A 42 5.29 4.41 9.46
C ARG A 42 4.03 3.60 9.80
N GLY A 43 3.87 2.45 9.18
CA GLY A 43 2.88 1.43 9.54
C GLY A 43 3.38 0.55 10.70
N THR A 44 2.51 0.16 11.63
CA THR A 44 2.87 -0.63 12.83
C THR A 44 1.90 -1.75 13.14
N ARG A 45 2.46 -2.91 13.52
CA ARG A 45 1.74 -4.16 13.84
C ARG A 45 0.72 -4.52 12.76
N SER A 46 1.20 -4.75 11.54
CA SER A 46 0.34 -5.09 10.39
C SER A 46 0.59 -6.55 9.95
N PRO A 47 0.09 -7.57 10.67
CA PRO A 47 0.60 -8.94 10.55
C PRO A 47 0.33 -9.63 9.21
N MET A 48 -0.61 -9.12 8.40
CA MET A 48 -0.88 -9.60 7.04
C MET A 48 0.16 -9.04 6.08
N ASP A 49 -0.02 -7.81 5.60
CA ASP A 49 1.00 -7.05 4.85
C ASP A 49 1.11 -5.62 5.39
N GLY A 50 2.21 -4.93 5.10
CA GLY A 50 2.41 -3.55 5.56
C GLY A 50 1.52 -2.54 4.84
N PHE A 51 1.75 -2.37 3.54
CA PHE A 51 1.02 -1.50 2.62
C PHE A 51 0.61 -2.30 1.40
N GLN A 52 -0.55 -2.02 0.83
CA GLN A 52 -1.12 -2.77 -0.28
C GLN A 52 -1.59 -1.88 -1.43
N THR A 53 -1.60 -2.46 -2.63
CA THR A 53 -2.51 -2.05 -3.71
C THR A 53 -3.52 -3.17 -3.97
N HIS A 54 -4.72 -2.79 -4.41
CA HIS A 54 -5.76 -3.75 -4.75
C HIS A 54 -6.53 -3.34 -6.00
N VAL A 55 -6.51 -4.20 -7.03
CA VAL A 55 -7.27 -3.98 -8.27
C VAL A 55 -8.70 -4.49 -8.10
N VAL A 56 -9.65 -3.58 -7.89
CA VAL A 56 -11.08 -3.90 -7.71
C VAL A 56 -11.86 -4.00 -9.02
N ALA A 57 -11.36 -3.39 -10.09
CA ALA A 57 -11.91 -3.45 -11.44
C ALA A 57 -10.81 -3.13 -12.47
N ASP A 58 -11.08 -3.37 -13.75
CA ASP A 58 -10.14 -3.07 -14.82
C ASP A 58 -9.81 -1.58 -14.85
N GLY A 59 -8.51 -1.26 -14.87
CA GLY A 59 -8.00 0.12 -14.82
C GLY A 59 -7.76 0.69 -13.42
N TRP A 60 -7.92 -0.09 -12.35
CA TRP A 60 -7.73 0.35 -10.96
C TRP A 60 -6.43 -0.17 -10.33
N GLY A 61 -6.06 0.39 -9.17
CA GLY A 61 -4.93 -0.05 -8.35
C GLY A 61 -3.56 0.13 -9.02
N ARG A 62 -3.41 1.12 -9.91
CA ARG A 62 -2.22 1.30 -10.74
C ARG A 62 -1.58 2.69 -10.60
N ASP A 63 -0.34 2.79 -11.06
CA ASP A 63 0.48 4.00 -11.10
C ASP A 63 0.68 4.64 -9.72
N ASN A 64 0.54 3.87 -8.64
CA ASN A 64 0.77 4.32 -7.27
C ASN A 64 2.25 4.21 -6.91
N VAL A 65 2.71 5.10 -6.03
CA VAL A 65 4.10 5.17 -5.58
C VAL A 65 4.16 5.04 -4.06
N PHE A 66 4.89 4.03 -3.59
CA PHE A 66 5.30 3.91 -2.19
C PHE A 66 6.77 4.29 -2.10
N ARG A 67 7.12 5.30 -1.30
CA ARG A 67 8.51 5.76 -1.14
C ARG A 67 8.85 6.17 0.28
N GLY A 68 10.01 5.76 0.78
CA GLY A 68 10.51 6.18 2.09
C GLY A 68 9.60 5.84 3.28
N ASN A 69 8.70 4.86 3.13
CA ASN A 69 7.84 4.39 4.22
C ASN A 69 8.56 3.31 5.04
N VAL A 70 8.05 3.06 6.24
CA VAL A 70 8.47 1.95 7.11
C VAL A 70 7.26 1.07 7.43
N ALA A 71 7.33 -0.21 7.07
CA ALA A 71 6.33 -1.21 7.40
C ALA A 71 6.82 -2.10 8.54
N ASP A 72 6.16 -2.07 9.69
CA ASP A 72 6.43 -2.97 10.80
C ASP A 72 5.31 -3.99 10.96
N LEU A 73 5.59 -5.25 10.62
CA LEU A 73 4.63 -6.36 10.63
C LEU A 73 4.64 -7.12 11.97
N ALA A 74 5.52 -6.75 12.92
CA ALA A 74 5.59 -7.36 14.25
C ALA A 74 5.69 -8.90 14.27
N GLY A 75 6.42 -9.48 13.30
CA GLY A 75 6.59 -10.93 13.16
C GLY A 75 5.57 -11.61 12.23
N GLY A 76 4.76 -10.83 11.51
CA GLY A 76 3.80 -11.31 10.53
C GLY A 76 4.43 -12.03 9.34
N SER A 77 3.63 -12.88 8.68
CA SER A 77 4.09 -13.76 7.61
C SER A 77 4.16 -13.12 6.22
N GLY A 78 3.47 -12.00 5.98
CA GLY A 78 3.47 -11.36 4.66
C GLY A 78 4.65 -10.44 4.41
N VAL A 79 4.46 -9.49 3.49
CA VAL A 79 5.48 -8.58 2.98
C VAL A 79 5.23 -7.14 3.42
N GLY A 80 6.29 -6.31 3.39
CA GLY A 80 6.16 -4.88 3.67
C GLY A 80 5.23 -4.13 2.70
N TYR A 81 5.29 -4.47 1.41
CA TYR A 81 4.54 -3.81 0.33
C TYR A 81 4.02 -4.87 -0.65
N TYR A 82 2.72 -5.13 -0.63
CA TYR A 82 2.08 -6.14 -1.48
C TYR A 82 1.32 -5.51 -2.65
N LEU A 83 1.62 -5.96 -3.87
CA LEU A 83 0.92 -5.56 -5.09
C LEU A 83 -0.01 -6.69 -5.55
N HIS A 84 -1.33 -6.46 -5.57
CA HIS A 84 -2.33 -7.50 -5.84
C HIS A 84 -2.28 -8.07 -7.27
N LYS A 85 -2.14 -7.23 -8.29
CA LYS A 85 -2.03 -7.66 -9.69
C LYS A 85 -0.79 -7.07 -10.36
N ASP A 86 -0.39 -7.67 -11.48
CA ASP A 86 0.71 -7.18 -12.31
C ASP A 86 0.25 -5.98 -13.16
N VAL A 87 -0.02 -4.87 -12.47
CA VAL A 87 -0.27 -3.56 -13.04
C VAL A 87 0.78 -2.59 -12.50
N PRO A 88 1.16 -1.55 -13.27
CA PRO A 88 2.25 -0.67 -12.87
C PRO A 88 2.01 -0.09 -11.49
N ASN A 89 2.98 -0.22 -10.60
CA ASN A 89 3.08 0.45 -9.32
C ASN A 89 4.57 0.51 -8.97
N THR A 90 4.99 1.54 -8.24
CA THR A 90 6.38 1.68 -7.81
C THR A 90 6.49 1.44 -6.32
N VAL A 91 7.24 0.41 -5.93
CA VAL A 91 7.71 0.24 -4.55
C VAL A 91 9.17 0.66 -4.54
N ALA A 92 9.46 1.87 -4.06
CA ALA A 92 10.82 2.37 -4.09
C ALA A 92 11.75 1.58 -3.15
N CYS A 93 13.01 1.37 -3.53
CA CYS A 93 13.99 0.72 -2.64
C CYS A 93 14.34 1.52 -1.38
N SER A 94 13.90 2.78 -1.31
CA SER A 94 13.99 3.61 -0.10
C SER A 94 13.03 3.18 1.03
N ASN A 95 12.03 2.37 0.72
CA ASN A 95 11.15 1.82 1.74
C ASN A 95 11.90 0.83 2.64
N LYS A 96 11.45 0.72 3.90
CA LYS A 96 11.99 -0.22 4.88
C LYS A 96 10.90 -1.13 5.38
N VAL A 97 11.30 -2.32 5.81
CA VAL A 97 10.42 -3.30 6.46
C VAL A 97 11.08 -3.86 7.72
N THR A 98 10.30 -4.11 8.76
CA THR A 98 10.74 -4.82 9.97
C THR A 98 9.73 -5.89 10.34
N GLY A 99 10.22 -7.05 10.79
CA GLY A 99 9.35 -8.12 11.28
C GLY A 99 8.41 -8.71 10.23
N ALA A 100 8.79 -8.70 8.95
CA ALA A 100 8.06 -9.33 7.84
C ALA A 100 8.79 -10.56 7.34
N ALA A 101 8.19 -11.75 7.47
CA ALA A 101 8.82 -12.98 6.98
C ALA A 101 8.95 -13.01 5.45
N GLY A 102 8.02 -12.40 4.72
CA GLY A 102 8.07 -12.30 3.26
C GLY A 102 9.03 -11.25 2.72
N GLY A 103 9.66 -10.44 3.59
CA GLY A 103 10.61 -9.41 3.20
C GLY A 103 9.95 -8.11 2.73
N LEU A 104 10.66 -7.33 1.91
CA LEU A 104 10.27 -5.96 1.56
C LEU A 104 8.97 -5.94 0.75
N SER A 105 8.90 -6.68 -0.35
CA SER A 105 7.77 -6.65 -1.26
C SER A 105 7.64 -7.97 -2.02
N ASN A 106 6.44 -8.25 -2.52
CA ASN A 106 6.19 -9.38 -3.44
C ASN A 106 6.71 -9.11 -4.87
N ARG A 107 7.30 -7.94 -5.13
CA ARG A 107 7.96 -7.57 -6.38
C ARG A 107 9.30 -6.86 -6.09
N PRO A 108 10.25 -6.86 -7.04
CA PRO A 108 11.47 -6.08 -6.89
C PRO A 108 11.16 -4.61 -6.66
N CYS A 109 11.89 -4.00 -5.74
CA CYS A 109 11.85 -2.55 -5.60
C CYS A 109 12.56 -1.88 -6.78
N THR A 110 12.15 -0.65 -7.08
CA THR A 110 12.74 0.18 -8.13
C THR A 110 13.13 1.57 -7.63
#